data_AF-A0A851MA46-F1
#
_entry.id   AF-A0A851MA46-F1
#
_cell.length_a   1.000
_cell.length_b   1.000
_cell.length_c   1.000
_cell.angle_alpha   90.00
_cell.angle_beta   90.00
_cell.angle_gamma   90.00
#
_symmetry.space_group_name_H-M   'P 1'
#
loop_
_entity.id
_entity.type
_entity.pdbx_description
1 polymer ?
#
loop_
_entity_poly.entity_id
_entity_poly.type
_entity_poly.pdbx_seq_one_letter_code
_entity_poly.pdbx_strand_id
1 'polypeptide(L)'
;LIGVYTNRHGERWELQLKGSGKTPYSRNGDGRAVLRSSVREFLCSETMHYLGIPTSRAASLVVSDDDVWRDQFYNGNIKKERGAIVLRLAKSWFRIGSLEILAHSGELDLQRRLLDFIIQEHFPSISMNDSNRYLEFFSTVVSETANLMALWMSVGFAHGVCNTDNFSLLSITIDYGPFGFMDSYDPNFVPNTSDDEGRYKIGNQANVGLFNLSKLLQALKPLLDPRQKQLASQVLEGYGEHYYSRFTELFKAKLGLLGENENDNYLIAFLLKVSLLC
;
A
#
# COMPACT_ATOMS: atom_id res chain seq x y z
N LEU A 1 -16.76 -7.31 -1.05
CA LEU A 1 -16.90 -6.61 -2.35
C LEU A 1 -18.38 -6.65 -2.72
N ILE A 2 -19.01 -5.50 -3.01
CA ILE A 2 -20.43 -5.49 -3.38
C ILE A 2 -20.64 -5.54 -4.90
N GLY A 3 -19.62 -5.21 -5.68
CA GLY A 3 -19.66 -5.30 -7.13
C GLY A 3 -18.55 -4.49 -7.80
N VAL A 4 -18.61 -4.45 -9.13
CA VAL A 4 -17.75 -3.62 -9.97
C VAL A 4 -18.61 -2.61 -10.71
N TYR A 5 -18.24 -1.33 -10.66
CA TYR A 5 -18.87 -0.25 -11.37
C TYR A 5 -17.98 0.21 -12.53
N THR A 6 -18.56 0.41 -13.71
CA THR A 6 -17.86 1.03 -14.84
C THR A 6 -18.45 2.42 -15.05
N ASN A 7 -17.62 3.46 -14.97
CA ASN A 7 -18.09 4.82 -15.15
C ASN A 7 -18.28 5.17 -16.64
N ARG A 8 -18.82 6.36 -16.91
CA ARG A 8 -19.06 6.88 -18.28
C ARG A 8 -17.79 7.03 -19.13
N HIS A 9 -16.60 6.97 -18.52
CA HIS A 9 -15.31 7.04 -19.19
C HIS A 9 -14.74 5.64 -19.50
N GLY A 10 -15.52 4.58 -19.24
CA GLY A 10 -15.08 3.19 -19.43
C GLY A 10 -14.18 2.66 -18.31
N GLU A 11 -13.99 3.41 -17.23
CA GLU A 11 -13.11 3.00 -16.16
C GLU A 11 -13.83 2.10 -15.16
N ARG A 12 -13.23 0.95 -14.86
CA ARG A 12 -13.73 -0.01 -13.85
C ARG A 12 -13.27 0.36 -12.44
N TRP A 13 -14.15 0.13 -11.46
CA TRP A 13 -13.94 0.39 -10.05
C TRP A 13 -14.59 -0.69 -9.20
N GLU A 14 -13.82 -1.31 -8.30
CA GLU A 14 -14.29 -2.30 -7.35
C GLU A 14 -14.85 -1.64 -6.09
N LEU A 15 -16.13 -1.87 -5.81
CA LEU A 15 -16.85 -1.27 -4.70
C LEU A 15 -16.81 -2.18 -3.45
N GLN A 16 -16.25 -1.68 -2.35
CA GLN A 16 -16.13 -2.42 -1.09
C GLN A 16 -16.76 -1.66 0.08
N LEU A 17 -17.67 -2.31 0.81
CA LEU A 17 -18.20 -1.77 2.07
C LEU A 17 -17.37 -2.26 3.26
N LYS A 18 -16.60 -1.36 3.87
CA LYS A 18 -15.87 -1.64 5.11
C LYS A 18 -16.80 -1.40 6.31
N GLY A 19 -16.89 -2.38 7.21
CA GLY A 19 -17.79 -2.36 8.37
C GLY A 19 -19.18 -2.97 8.12
N SER A 20 -19.36 -3.68 6.99
CA SER A 20 -20.64 -4.26 6.55
C SER A 20 -21.12 -5.46 7.37
N GLY A 21 -20.35 -5.94 8.35
CA GLY A 21 -20.72 -7.05 9.23
C GLY A 21 -19.77 -8.24 9.13
N LYS A 22 -20.12 -9.32 9.82
CA LYS A 22 -19.31 -10.54 9.87
C LYS A 22 -19.27 -11.25 8.52
N THR A 23 -18.15 -11.89 8.26
CA THR A 23 -17.91 -12.80 7.13
C THR A 23 -17.25 -14.08 7.66
N PRO A 24 -17.12 -15.15 6.85
CA PRO A 24 -16.34 -16.33 7.23
C PRO A 24 -14.88 -16.02 7.62
N TYR A 25 -14.35 -14.85 7.20
CA TYR A 25 -12.98 -14.43 7.45
C TYR A 25 -12.84 -13.51 8.68
N SER A 26 -13.92 -13.23 9.41
CA SER A 26 -13.90 -12.29 10.54
C SER A 26 -13.12 -12.78 11.77
N ARG A 27 -12.73 -14.06 11.81
CA ARG A 27 -12.11 -14.69 13.00
C ARG A 27 -12.94 -14.37 14.25
N ASN A 28 -12.34 -13.72 15.25
CA ASN A 28 -13.00 -13.28 16.48
C ASN A 28 -13.56 -11.85 16.42
N GLY A 29 -13.38 -11.13 15.31
CA GLY A 29 -13.87 -9.77 15.12
C GLY A 29 -15.38 -9.72 14.88
N ASP A 30 -15.98 -8.57 15.16
CA ASP A 30 -17.42 -8.32 14.95
C ASP A 30 -17.79 -7.93 13.51
N GLY A 31 -16.79 -7.69 12.66
CA GLY A 31 -16.98 -7.26 11.26
C GLY A 31 -17.50 -5.82 11.11
N ARG A 32 -17.48 -5.02 12.18
CA ARG A 32 -17.92 -3.61 12.19
C ARG A 32 -16.72 -2.67 12.12
N ALA A 33 -16.96 -1.47 11.59
CA ALA A 33 -16.05 -0.33 11.70
C ALA A 33 -16.69 0.72 12.60
N VAL A 34 -15.86 1.54 13.25
CA VAL A 34 -16.31 2.64 14.10
C VAL A 34 -16.21 3.96 13.35
N LEU A 35 -16.97 4.96 13.82
CA LEU A 35 -17.01 6.30 13.21
C LEU A 35 -15.61 6.91 13.08
N ARG A 36 -14.81 6.88 14.15
CA ARG A 36 -13.47 7.47 14.17
C ARG A 36 -12.54 6.89 13.11
N SER A 37 -12.45 5.56 12.98
CA SER A 37 -11.62 4.92 11.96
C SER A 37 -12.15 5.21 10.56
N SER A 38 -13.47 5.23 10.40
CA SER A 38 -14.15 5.47 9.12
C SER A 38 -13.91 6.89 8.60
N VAL A 39 -14.01 7.90 9.46
CA VAL A 39 -13.72 9.30 9.12
C VAL A 39 -12.26 9.47 8.73
N ARG A 40 -11.34 8.89 9.51
CA ARG A 40 -9.90 8.95 9.22
C ARG A 40 -9.55 8.36 7.85
N GLU A 41 -10.10 7.19 7.54
CA GLU A 41 -9.89 6.55 6.24
C GLU A 41 -10.51 7.35 5.10
N PHE A 42 -11.73 7.87 5.27
CA PHE A 42 -12.36 8.72 4.27
C PHE A 42 -11.49 9.94 3.95
N LEU A 43 -11.11 10.70 4.98
CA LEU A 43 -10.29 11.90 4.81
C LEU A 43 -8.93 11.58 4.19
N CYS A 44 -8.23 10.56 4.68
CA CYS A 44 -6.88 10.27 4.21
C CYS A 44 -6.85 9.69 2.78
N SER A 45 -7.83 8.85 2.42
CA SER A 45 -7.99 8.35 1.05
C SER A 45 -8.09 9.51 0.06
N GLU A 46 -8.93 10.50 0.36
CA GLU A 46 -9.13 11.64 -0.53
C GLU A 46 -7.97 12.64 -0.48
N THR A 47 -7.38 12.88 0.69
CA THR A 47 -6.15 13.71 0.81
C THR A 47 -5.02 13.13 -0.03
N MET A 48 -4.76 11.82 0.05
CA MET A 48 -3.71 11.17 -0.72
C MET A 48 -3.96 11.30 -2.22
N HIS A 49 -5.22 11.16 -2.65
CA HIS A 49 -5.59 11.39 -4.06
C HIS A 49 -5.30 12.82 -4.52
N TYR A 50 -5.69 13.83 -3.74
CA TYR A 50 -5.45 15.24 -4.08
C TYR A 50 -3.99 15.67 -3.94
N LEU A 51 -3.18 14.94 -3.16
CA LEU A 51 -1.71 15.08 -3.16
C LEU A 51 -1.05 14.41 -4.38
N GLY A 52 -1.82 13.77 -5.26
CA GLY A 52 -1.30 13.06 -6.43
C GLY A 52 -0.68 11.70 -6.09
N ILE A 53 -0.96 11.14 -4.91
CA ILE A 53 -0.44 9.85 -4.49
C ILE A 53 -1.46 8.74 -4.84
N PRO A 54 -1.04 7.66 -5.54
CA PRO A 54 -1.92 6.55 -5.87
C PRO A 54 -2.57 5.94 -4.62
N THR A 55 -3.89 5.83 -4.61
CA THR A 55 -4.66 5.38 -3.44
C THR A 55 -6.05 4.83 -3.79
N SER A 56 -6.60 3.99 -2.91
CA SER A 56 -8.04 3.73 -2.85
C SER A 56 -8.81 5.02 -2.51
N ARG A 57 -10.06 5.10 -2.98
CA ARG A 57 -10.96 6.23 -2.80
C ARG A 57 -12.07 5.90 -1.80
N ALA A 58 -12.67 6.93 -1.21
CA ALA A 58 -13.82 6.80 -0.34
C ALA A 58 -14.99 7.63 -0.87
N ALA A 59 -16.06 6.97 -1.35
CA ALA A 59 -17.21 7.67 -1.94
C ALA A 59 -18.25 8.13 -0.91
N SER A 60 -18.46 7.35 0.15
CA SER A 60 -19.47 7.67 1.16
C SER A 60 -19.13 7.11 2.52
N LEU A 61 -19.65 7.76 3.56
CA LEU A 61 -19.59 7.30 4.94
C LEU A 61 -21.00 7.37 5.52
N VAL A 62 -21.47 6.27 6.09
CA VAL A 62 -22.77 6.18 6.77
C VAL A 62 -22.53 5.87 8.24
N VAL A 63 -23.15 6.64 9.12
CA VAL A 63 -23.07 6.47 10.58
C VAL A 63 -24.33 5.76 11.06
N SER A 64 -24.19 4.75 11.90
CA SER A 64 -25.32 4.11 12.59
C SER A 64 -25.33 4.48 14.07
N ASP A 65 -26.46 4.21 14.71
CA ASP A 65 -26.59 4.25 16.17
C ASP A 65 -26.22 2.92 16.83
N ASP A 66 -25.68 1.97 16.06
CA ASP A 66 -25.17 0.71 16.59
C ASP A 66 -23.95 0.96 17.49
N ASP A 67 -23.94 0.25 18.61
CA ASP A 67 -22.82 0.29 19.54
C ASP A 67 -21.74 -0.71 19.16
N VAL A 68 -20.53 -0.22 19.03
CA VAL A 68 -19.36 -1.02 18.66
C VAL A 68 -18.29 -0.82 19.73
N TRP A 69 -17.86 -1.92 20.35
CA TRP A 69 -16.90 -1.89 21.44
C TRP A 69 -15.47 -1.95 20.89
N ARG A 70 -14.63 -0.96 21.22
CA ARG A 70 -13.24 -0.90 20.77
C ARG A 70 -12.32 -0.49 21.90
N ASP A 71 -11.17 -1.13 21.95
CA ASP A 71 -10.00 -0.59 22.61
C ASP A 71 -9.22 0.22 21.59
N GLN A 72 -9.34 1.55 21.64
CA GLN A 72 -8.75 2.43 20.64
C GLN A 72 -7.22 2.34 20.60
N PHE A 73 -6.58 2.10 21.75
CA PHE A 73 -5.13 2.17 21.93
C PHE A 73 -4.52 0.82 22.30
N TYR A 74 -5.30 -0.25 22.31
CA TYR A 74 -4.87 -1.60 22.70
C TYR A 74 -4.28 -1.66 24.12
N ASN A 75 -4.81 -0.86 25.05
CA ASN A 75 -4.32 -0.72 26.42
C ASN A 75 -5.25 -1.30 27.49
N GLY A 76 -6.25 -2.10 27.08
CA GLY A 76 -7.28 -2.71 27.92
C GLY A 76 -8.52 -1.84 28.16
N ASN A 77 -8.52 -0.56 27.76
CA ASN A 77 -9.64 0.35 28.02
C ASN A 77 -10.67 0.34 26.90
N ILE A 78 -11.56 -0.64 26.93
CA ILE A 78 -12.64 -0.77 25.95
C ILE A 78 -13.67 0.36 26.14
N LYS A 79 -13.95 1.08 25.05
CA LYS A 79 -14.97 2.11 24.96
C LYS A 79 -16.02 1.76 23.93
N LYS A 80 -17.22 2.29 24.14
CA LYS A 80 -18.34 2.24 23.21
C LYS A 80 -18.15 3.35 22.17
N GLU A 81 -18.10 2.99 20.90
CA GLU A 81 -18.05 3.92 19.77
C GLU A 81 -19.25 3.66 18.85
N ARG A 82 -19.67 4.69 18.10
CA ARG A 82 -20.72 4.52 17.09
C ARG A 82 -20.21 3.73 15.90
N GLY A 83 -21.04 2.81 15.41
CA GLY A 83 -20.80 2.08 14.17
C GLY A 83 -20.80 3.00 12.95
N ALA A 84 -20.01 2.64 11.95
CA ALA A 84 -20.01 3.30 10.65
C ALA A 84 -19.66 2.32 9.52
N ILE A 85 -20.06 2.67 8.30
CA ILE A 85 -19.72 1.96 7.07
C ILE A 85 -19.11 2.95 6.09
N VAL A 86 -17.97 2.58 5.50
CA VAL A 86 -17.32 3.34 4.42
C VAL A 86 -17.47 2.59 3.10
N LEU A 87 -17.95 3.27 2.06
CA LEU A 87 -17.88 2.79 0.69
C LEU A 87 -16.53 3.17 0.09
N ARG A 88 -15.68 2.16 -0.04
CA ARG A 88 -14.34 2.25 -0.63
C ARG A 88 -14.37 1.86 -2.09
N LEU A 89 -13.50 2.47 -2.89
CA LEU A 89 -13.32 2.19 -4.30
C LEU A 89 -11.84 2.02 -4.62
N ALA A 90 -11.51 1.01 -5.41
CA ALA A 90 -10.17 0.84 -5.96
C ALA A 90 -10.28 0.26 -7.37
N LYS A 91 -9.22 0.36 -8.17
CA LYS A 91 -9.17 -0.39 -9.44
C LYS A 91 -9.10 -1.90 -9.19
N SER A 92 -8.49 -2.28 -8.08
CA SER A 92 -8.40 -3.66 -7.61
C SER A 92 -8.18 -3.69 -6.11
N TRP A 93 -8.72 -4.70 -5.44
CA TRP A 93 -8.44 -5.03 -4.04
C TRP A 93 -7.44 -6.18 -3.89
N PHE A 94 -6.83 -6.68 -4.97
CA PHE A 94 -5.79 -7.71 -4.89
C PHE A 94 -4.52 -7.20 -4.23
N ARG A 95 -3.91 -8.08 -3.44
CA ARG A 95 -2.82 -7.77 -2.53
C ARG A 95 -1.71 -8.80 -2.68
N ILE A 96 -0.52 -8.51 -2.16
CA ILE A 96 0.55 -9.52 -2.10
C ILE A 96 0.04 -10.77 -1.36
N GLY A 97 -0.66 -10.57 -0.24
CA GLY A 97 -1.30 -11.66 0.52
C GLY A 97 -2.29 -12.52 -0.27
N SER A 98 -2.91 -12.00 -1.34
CA SER A 98 -3.83 -12.76 -2.21
C SER A 98 -3.09 -13.86 -2.99
N LEU A 99 -1.81 -13.65 -3.31
CA LEU A 99 -0.97 -14.64 -3.98
C LEU A 99 -0.21 -15.51 -2.97
N GLU A 100 0.21 -14.95 -1.83
CA GLU A 100 0.91 -15.70 -0.79
C GLU A 100 0.08 -16.86 -0.24
N ILE A 101 -1.22 -16.66 -0.01
CA ILE A 101 -2.09 -17.72 0.52
C ILE A 101 -2.16 -18.93 -0.42
N LEU A 102 -2.25 -18.72 -1.74
CA LEU A 102 -2.30 -19.79 -2.72
C LEU A 102 -0.96 -20.49 -2.87
N ALA A 103 0.14 -19.73 -2.87
CA ALA A 103 1.49 -20.28 -2.90
C ALA A 103 1.78 -21.14 -1.65
N HIS A 104 1.37 -20.67 -0.47
CA HIS A 104 1.54 -21.37 0.79
C HIS A 104 0.75 -22.69 0.83
N SER A 105 -0.49 -22.69 0.32
CA SER A 105 -1.33 -23.89 0.23
C SER A 105 -0.96 -24.83 -0.93
N GLY A 106 0.03 -24.47 -1.76
CA GLY A 106 0.44 -25.27 -2.93
C GLY A 106 -0.58 -25.30 -4.06
N GLU A 107 -1.55 -24.38 -4.08
CA GLU A 107 -2.63 -24.31 -5.08
C GLU A 107 -2.16 -23.61 -6.37
N LEU A 108 -1.09 -24.15 -6.99
CA LEU A 108 -0.37 -23.47 -8.07
C LEU A 108 -1.21 -23.22 -9.32
N ASP A 109 -2.14 -24.10 -9.66
CA ASP A 109 -3.02 -23.90 -10.82
C ASP A 109 -4.04 -22.77 -10.58
N LEU A 110 -4.57 -22.67 -9.35
CA LEU A 110 -5.44 -21.55 -8.97
C LEU A 110 -4.63 -20.25 -8.92
N GLN A 111 -3.41 -20.29 -8.40
CA GLN A 111 -2.50 -19.15 -8.39
C GLN A 111 -2.21 -18.65 -9.80
N ARG A 112 -1.93 -19.56 -10.75
CA ARG A 112 -1.69 -19.21 -12.16
C ARG A 112 -2.91 -18.53 -12.78
N ARG A 113 -4.11 -19.10 -12.58
CA ARG A 113 -5.38 -18.52 -13.07
C ARG A 113 -5.65 -17.14 -12.48
N LEU A 114 -5.41 -16.97 -11.17
CA LEU A 114 -5.60 -15.69 -10.50
C LEU A 114 -4.63 -14.64 -11.02
N LEU A 115 -3.35 -15.01 -11.18
CA LEU A 115 -2.33 -14.09 -11.69
C LEU A 115 -2.60 -13.70 -13.15
N ASP A 116 -2.97 -14.66 -14.00
CA ASP A 116 -3.35 -14.37 -15.39
C ASP A 116 -4.55 -13.41 -15.44
N PHE A 117 -5.56 -13.61 -14.59
CA PHE A 117 -6.71 -12.69 -14.46
C PHE A 117 -6.28 -11.28 -14.03
N ILE A 118 -5.42 -11.17 -13.01
CA ILE A 118 -4.92 -9.88 -12.52
C ILE A 118 -4.17 -9.13 -13.63
N ILE A 119 -3.28 -9.81 -14.35
CA ILE A 119 -2.49 -9.22 -15.44
C ILE A 119 -3.42 -8.75 -16.55
N GLN A 120 -4.33 -9.61 -17.01
CA GLN A 120 -5.26 -9.29 -18.08
C GLN A 120 -6.13 -8.07 -17.76
N GLU A 121 -6.63 -7.96 -16.52
CA GLU A 121 -7.58 -6.92 -16.12
C GLU A 121 -6.92 -5.59 -15.72
N HIS A 122 -5.70 -5.64 -15.19
CA HIS A 122 -5.09 -4.48 -14.53
C HIS A 122 -3.74 -4.06 -15.11
N PHE A 123 -3.13 -4.88 -15.97
CA PHE A 123 -1.84 -4.61 -16.61
C PHE A 123 -1.95 -4.76 -18.13
N PRO A 124 -2.78 -3.95 -18.80
CA PRO A 124 -3.11 -4.12 -20.23
C PRO A 124 -1.91 -3.93 -21.17
N SER A 125 -0.81 -3.34 -20.68
CA SER A 125 0.45 -3.24 -21.42
C SER A 125 1.23 -4.55 -21.50
N ILE A 126 0.91 -5.54 -20.67
CA ILE A 126 1.58 -6.84 -20.62
C ILE A 126 0.84 -7.80 -21.56
N SER A 127 1.57 -8.37 -22.52
CA SER A 127 0.98 -9.33 -23.46
C SER A 127 0.74 -10.69 -22.78
N MET A 128 -0.50 -11.17 -22.80
CA MET A 128 -0.84 -12.49 -22.25
C MET A 128 -0.15 -13.65 -22.98
N ASN A 129 0.28 -13.45 -24.22
CA ASN A 129 1.01 -14.44 -25.01
C ASN A 129 2.52 -14.40 -24.77
N ASP A 130 3.03 -13.41 -24.02
CA ASP A 130 4.46 -13.38 -23.68
C ASP A 130 4.77 -14.42 -22.60
N SER A 131 5.81 -15.21 -22.86
CA SER A 131 6.40 -16.12 -21.87
C SER A 131 6.85 -15.41 -20.60
N ASN A 132 7.24 -14.13 -20.68
CA ASN A 132 7.74 -13.31 -19.57
C ASN A 132 6.66 -12.48 -18.86
N ARG A 133 5.38 -12.67 -19.14
CA ARG A 133 4.29 -11.87 -18.53
C ARG A 133 4.34 -11.78 -17.00
N TYR A 134 4.75 -12.85 -16.31
CA TYR A 134 4.89 -12.84 -14.84
C TYR A 134 6.11 -12.06 -14.37
N LEU A 135 7.19 -12.08 -15.14
CA LEU A 135 8.38 -11.26 -14.87
C LEU A 135 8.08 -9.78 -15.13
N GLU A 136 7.39 -9.45 -16.23
CA GLU A 136 6.97 -8.09 -16.53
C GLU A 136 6.03 -7.55 -15.45
N PHE A 137 5.03 -8.35 -15.05
CA PHE A 137 4.15 -8.01 -13.94
C PHE A 137 4.94 -7.70 -12.67
N PHE A 138 5.86 -8.59 -12.29
CA PHE A 138 6.68 -8.40 -11.10
C PHE A 138 7.53 -7.12 -11.21
N SER A 139 8.13 -6.86 -12.36
CA SER A 139 8.91 -5.64 -12.63
C SER A 139 8.08 -4.36 -12.48
N THR A 140 6.87 -4.34 -13.05
CA THR A 140 5.94 -3.21 -12.88
C THR A 140 5.59 -2.99 -11.41
N VAL A 141 5.24 -4.04 -10.67
CA VAL A 141 4.89 -3.92 -9.24
C VAL A 141 6.07 -3.44 -8.40
N VAL A 142 7.30 -3.89 -8.69
CA VAL A 142 8.51 -3.42 -8.00
C VAL A 142 8.74 -1.93 -8.23
N SER A 143 8.69 -1.49 -9.49
CA SER A 143 8.91 -0.08 -9.87
C SER A 143 7.85 0.84 -9.29
N GLU A 144 6.57 0.49 -9.43
CA GLU A 144 5.46 1.31 -8.92
C GLU A 144 5.40 1.33 -7.40
N THR A 145 5.77 0.24 -6.73
CA THR A 145 5.90 0.23 -5.27
C THR A 145 7.04 1.13 -4.82
N ALA A 146 8.20 1.10 -5.49
CA ALA A 146 9.31 2.01 -5.17
C ALA A 146 8.88 3.49 -5.31
N ASN A 147 8.13 3.81 -6.36
CA ASN A 147 7.54 5.14 -6.56
C ASN A 147 6.56 5.50 -5.44
N LEU A 148 5.65 4.60 -5.06
CA LEU A 148 4.71 4.82 -3.96
C LEU A 148 5.44 5.09 -2.63
N MET A 149 6.48 4.31 -2.31
CA MET A 149 7.27 4.50 -1.09
C MET A 149 7.96 5.87 -1.08
N ALA A 150 8.52 6.31 -2.22
CA ALA A 150 9.12 7.63 -2.35
C ALA A 150 8.08 8.76 -2.20
N LEU A 151 6.89 8.59 -2.76
CA LEU A 151 5.77 9.52 -2.60
C LEU A 151 5.36 9.66 -1.13
N TRP A 152 5.18 8.55 -0.42
CA TRP A 152 4.86 8.57 1.02
C TRP A 152 5.91 9.35 1.82
N MET A 153 7.19 9.07 1.57
CA MET A 153 8.28 9.78 2.24
C MET A 153 8.30 11.28 1.92
N SER A 154 8.01 11.66 0.67
CA SER A 154 8.04 13.06 0.23
C SER A 154 6.98 13.96 0.88
N VAL A 155 5.91 13.36 1.42
CA VAL A 155 4.83 14.06 2.12
C VAL A 155 4.79 13.77 3.62
N GLY A 156 5.79 13.05 4.15
CA GLY A 156 5.84 12.71 5.58
C GLY A 156 4.76 11.73 6.02
N PHE A 157 4.25 10.88 5.12
CA PHE A 157 3.21 9.90 5.43
C PHE A 157 3.79 8.58 5.95
N ALA A 158 3.38 8.19 7.16
CA ALA A 158 3.63 6.87 7.73
C ALA A 158 2.32 6.06 7.77
N HIS A 159 2.30 4.88 7.14
CA HIS A 159 1.13 4.03 7.05
C HIS A 159 0.83 3.27 8.36
N GLY A 160 1.87 2.88 9.09
CA GLY A 160 1.77 2.23 10.42
C GLY A 160 1.41 0.75 10.44
N VAL A 161 0.99 0.15 9.32
CA VAL A 161 0.68 -1.30 9.22
C VAL A 161 1.01 -1.82 7.82
N CYS A 162 2.30 -1.93 7.53
CA CYS A 162 2.80 -2.34 6.22
C CYS A 162 2.96 -3.86 6.09
N ASN A 163 1.96 -4.64 6.51
CA ASN A 163 1.93 -6.07 6.28
C ASN A 163 1.75 -6.37 4.77
N THR A 164 2.12 -7.57 4.31
CA THR A 164 1.97 -7.97 2.89
C THR A 164 0.50 -7.99 2.44
N ASP A 165 -0.42 -8.29 3.35
CA ASP A 165 -1.85 -8.19 3.11
C ASP A 165 -2.36 -6.75 3.08
N ASN A 166 -1.54 -5.72 3.31
CA ASN A 166 -1.89 -4.31 3.08
C ASN A 166 -1.16 -3.69 1.87
N PHE A 167 -0.39 -4.47 1.11
CA PHE A 167 0.26 -4.02 -0.11
C PHE A 167 -0.57 -4.41 -1.33
N SER A 168 -1.13 -3.40 -2.00
CA SER A 168 -1.86 -3.59 -3.27
C SER A 168 -0.91 -4.08 -4.36
N LEU A 169 -1.37 -5.01 -5.19
CA LEU A 169 -0.62 -5.39 -6.39
C LEU A 169 -0.59 -4.28 -7.45
N LEU A 170 -1.45 -3.27 -7.35
CA LEU A 170 -1.43 -2.10 -8.23
C LEU A 170 -0.62 -0.94 -7.64
N SER A 171 0.11 -1.18 -6.54
CA SER A 171 0.96 -0.17 -5.89
C SER A 171 0.21 1.13 -5.55
N ILE A 172 -1.02 0.97 -5.05
CA ILE A 172 -1.81 2.08 -4.48
C ILE A 172 -1.88 1.94 -2.95
N THR A 173 -1.99 3.08 -2.27
CA THR A 173 -2.24 3.13 -0.82
C THR A 173 -3.62 2.54 -0.50
N ILE A 174 -3.70 1.57 0.41
CA ILE A 174 -4.94 0.96 0.87
C ILE A 174 -4.92 0.79 2.38
N ASP A 175 -6.09 0.53 2.98
CA ASP A 175 -6.23 0.10 4.38
C ASP A 175 -5.66 1.09 5.41
N TYR A 176 -6.21 2.30 5.38
CA TYR A 176 -5.95 3.35 6.36
C TYR A 176 -6.43 2.94 7.76
N GLY A 177 -5.46 2.61 8.63
CA GLY A 177 -5.68 2.33 10.05
C GLY A 177 -4.94 3.35 10.93
N PRO A 178 -3.90 2.94 11.66
CA PRO A 178 -3.09 3.83 12.48
C PRO A 178 -1.99 4.52 11.65
N PHE A 179 -2.39 5.22 10.59
CA PHE A 179 -1.48 6.07 9.82
C PHE A 179 -1.22 7.41 10.53
N GLY A 180 -0.20 8.14 10.09
CA GLY A 180 0.04 9.52 10.51
C GLY A 180 0.81 10.30 9.45
N PHE A 181 0.52 11.60 9.33
CA PHE A 181 1.43 12.54 8.69
C PHE A 181 2.31 13.14 9.77
N MET A 182 3.59 13.24 9.49
CA MET A 182 4.60 13.75 10.40
C MET A 182 4.46 15.28 10.52
N ASP A 183 4.20 15.78 11.73
CA ASP A 183 4.09 17.22 12.01
C ASP A 183 5.47 17.89 12.08
N SER A 184 6.36 17.35 12.90
CA SER A 184 7.79 17.72 12.98
C SER A 184 8.65 16.60 12.42
N TYR A 185 9.74 16.93 11.73
CA TYR A 185 10.59 15.93 11.09
C TYR A 185 11.22 14.97 12.11
N ASP A 186 10.75 13.72 12.11
CA ASP A 186 11.29 12.62 12.91
C ASP A 186 11.31 11.33 12.06
N PRO A 187 12.50 10.84 11.64
CA PRO A 187 12.63 9.60 10.89
C PRO A 187 12.26 8.35 11.71
N ASN A 188 12.14 8.49 13.03
CA ASN A 188 11.67 7.45 13.93
C ASN A 188 10.18 7.56 14.26
N PHE A 189 9.43 8.46 13.61
CA PHE A 189 7.99 8.59 13.82
C PHE A 189 7.26 7.27 13.56
N VAL A 190 6.60 6.74 14.60
CA VAL A 190 5.74 5.55 14.57
C VAL A 190 4.29 5.98 14.82
N PRO A 191 3.40 5.91 13.82
CA PRO A 191 2.01 6.33 14.01
C PRO A 191 1.14 5.25 14.69
N ASN A 192 1.62 4.00 14.75
CA ASN A 192 0.90 2.86 15.30
C ASN A 192 1.34 2.57 16.73
N THR A 193 0.44 2.78 17.69
CA THR A 193 0.72 2.55 19.12
C THR A 193 0.93 1.09 19.48
N SER A 194 0.66 0.14 18.58
CA SER A 194 0.94 -1.28 18.76
C SER A 194 2.23 -1.75 18.08
N ASP A 195 2.99 -0.84 17.47
CA ASP A 195 4.27 -1.13 16.83
C ASP A 195 5.42 -0.73 17.77
N ASP A 196 5.56 -1.45 18.87
CA ASP A 196 6.54 -1.15 19.94
C ASP A 196 7.99 -1.20 19.45
N GLU A 197 8.27 -2.04 18.44
CA GLU A 197 9.60 -2.16 17.82
C GLU A 197 9.87 -1.08 16.75
N GLY A 198 8.85 -0.29 16.40
CA GLY A 198 8.92 0.71 15.33
C GLY A 198 9.22 0.09 13.97
N ARG A 199 8.73 -1.12 13.71
CA ARG A 199 8.91 -1.85 12.43
C ARG A 199 8.43 -1.01 11.25
N TYR A 200 7.33 -0.28 11.42
CA TYR A 200 6.66 0.53 10.41
C TYR A 200 6.86 2.03 10.62
N LYS A 201 7.91 2.43 11.34
CA LYS A 201 8.34 3.83 11.43
C LYS A 201 8.62 4.41 10.05
N ILE A 202 8.44 5.74 9.92
CA ILE A 202 8.54 6.43 8.64
C ILE A 202 9.87 6.13 7.90
N GLY A 203 11.01 6.24 8.60
CA GLY A 203 12.33 6.00 8.02
C GLY A 203 12.61 4.56 7.61
N ASN A 204 11.77 3.59 7.99
CA ASN A 204 11.93 2.19 7.62
C ASN A 204 10.95 1.74 6.52
N GLN A 205 10.00 2.58 6.11
CA GLN A 205 8.95 2.16 5.18
C GLN A 205 9.52 1.67 3.83
N ALA A 206 10.55 2.32 3.29
CA ALA A 206 11.20 1.90 2.05
C ALA A 206 11.77 0.47 2.14
N ASN A 207 12.39 0.11 3.27
CA ASN A 207 12.90 -1.25 3.51
C ASN A 207 11.76 -2.26 3.68
N VAL A 208 10.66 -1.85 4.31
CA VAL A 208 9.46 -2.69 4.43
C VAL A 208 8.83 -2.96 3.06
N GLY A 209 8.81 -1.96 2.17
CA GLY A 209 8.41 -2.14 0.77
C GLY A 209 9.25 -3.21 0.07
N LEU A 210 10.58 -3.12 0.17
CA LEU A 210 11.49 -4.15 -0.35
C LEU A 210 11.22 -5.53 0.25
N PHE A 211 11.03 -5.61 1.57
CA PHE A 211 10.70 -6.86 2.25
C PHE A 211 9.40 -7.47 1.70
N ASN A 212 8.35 -6.67 1.52
CA ASN A 212 7.08 -7.15 0.99
C ASN A 212 7.18 -7.57 -0.48
N LEU A 213 7.95 -6.86 -1.30
CA LEU A 213 8.24 -7.29 -2.68
C LEU A 213 9.04 -8.60 -2.72
N SER A 214 9.93 -8.84 -1.76
CA SER A 214 10.61 -10.13 -1.62
C SER A 214 9.64 -11.28 -1.31
N LYS A 215 8.56 -10.98 -0.55
CA LYS A 215 7.48 -11.93 -0.26
C LYS A 215 6.62 -12.21 -1.49
N LEU A 216 6.32 -11.18 -2.28
CA LEU A 216 5.68 -11.35 -3.59
C LEU A 216 6.54 -12.24 -4.50
N LEU A 217 7.85 -11.98 -4.59
CA LEU A 217 8.76 -12.84 -5.38
C LEU A 217 8.75 -14.28 -4.88
N GLN A 218 8.78 -14.50 -3.56
CA GLN A 218 8.68 -15.84 -2.97
C GLN A 218 7.38 -16.54 -3.40
N ALA A 219 6.25 -15.84 -3.39
CA ALA A 219 4.97 -16.39 -3.85
C ALA A 219 4.98 -16.70 -5.35
N LEU A 220 5.65 -15.90 -6.19
CA LEU A 220 5.70 -16.11 -7.64
C LEU A 220 6.69 -17.20 -8.09
N LYS A 221 7.75 -17.46 -7.30
CA LYS A 221 8.83 -18.41 -7.66
C LYS A 221 8.35 -19.77 -8.20
N PRO A 222 7.32 -20.43 -7.66
CA PRO A 222 6.83 -21.70 -8.21
C PRO A 222 6.32 -21.61 -9.65
N LEU A 223 5.89 -20.43 -10.10
CA LEU A 223 5.36 -20.18 -11.45
C LEU A 223 6.43 -19.77 -12.47
N LEU A 224 7.64 -19.45 -12.01
CA LEU A 224 8.74 -18.94 -12.84
C LEU A 224 9.72 -20.04 -13.24
N ASP A 225 10.19 -19.99 -14.48
CA ASP A 225 11.31 -20.83 -14.94
C ASP A 225 12.65 -20.38 -14.31
N PRO A 226 13.75 -21.18 -14.43
CA PRO A 226 15.05 -20.83 -13.85
C PRO A 226 15.61 -19.47 -14.29
N ARG A 227 15.44 -19.09 -15.56
CA ARG A 227 15.92 -17.81 -16.10
C ARG A 227 15.09 -16.66 -15.54
N GLN A 228 13.77 -16.81 -15.51
CA GLN A 228 12.85 -15.81 -14.95
C GLN A 228 13.11 -15.58 -13.46
N LYS A 229 13.42 -16.63 -12.68
CA LYS A 229 13.81 -16.51 -11.27
C LYS A 229 15.07 -15.65 -11.07
N GLN A 230 16.07 -15.83 -11.93
CA GLN A 230 17.28 -15.01 -11.90
C GLN A 230 16.97 -13.55 -12.24
N LEU A 231 16.24 -13.32 -13.34
CA LEU A 231 15.88 -11.96 -13.77
C LEU A 231 14.99 -11.24 -12.74
N ALA A 232 14.02 -11.94 -12.16
CA ALA A 232 13.17 -11.38 -11.11
C ALA A 232 13.98 -11.01 -9.85
N SER A 233 15.03 -11.76 -9.53
CA SER A 233 15.93 -11.40 -8.42
C SER A 233 16.71 -10.12 -8.73
N GLN A 234 17.21 -9.96 -9.97
CA GLN A 234 17.87 -8.72 -10.41
C GLN A 234 16.92 -7.51 -10.40
N VAL A 235 15.67 -7.70 -10.83
CA VAL A 235 14.62 -6.67 -10.74
C VAL A 235 14.43 -6.22 -9.29
N LEU A 236 14.38 -7.16 -8.34
CA LEU A 236 14.24 -6.83 -6.92
C LEU A 236 15.47 -6.11 -6.37
N GLU A 237 16.67 -6.48 -6.80
CA GLU A 237 17.94 -5.79 -6.45
C GLU A 237 17.93 -4.33 -6.90
N GLY A 238 17.33 -4.02 -8.05
CA GLY A 238 17.18 -2.65 -8.58
C GLY A 238 16.18 -1.76 -7.83
N TYR A 239 15.37 -2.30 -6.90
CA TYR A 239 14.37 -1.52 -6.14
C TYR A 239 14.96 -0.29 -5.44
N GLY A 240 16.14 -0.44 -4.82
CA GLY A 240 16.78 0.63 -4.07
C GLY A 240 17.13 1.84 -4.95
N GLU A 241 17.61 1.58 -6.16
CA GLU A 241 17.94 2.61 -7.14
C GLU A 241 16.68 3.34 -7.62
N HIS A 242 15.62 2.59 -7.95
CA HIS A 242 14.33 3.18 -8.34
C HIS A 242 13.73 4.07 -7.24
N TYR A 243 13.72 3.58 -6.00
CA TYR A 243 13.24 4.35 -4.86
C TYR A 243 14.06 5.63 -4.65
N TYR A 244 15.41 5.52 -4.64
CA TYR A 244 16.28 6.66 -4.35
C TYR A 244 16.24 7.71 -5.47
N SER A 245 16.25 7.28 -6.73
CA SER A 245 16.08 8.17 -7.87
C SER A 245 14.78 8.97 -7.75
N ARG A 246 13.66 8.29 -7.50
CA ARG A 246 12.36 8.95 -7.35
C ARG A 246 12.28 9.86 -6.13
N PHE A 247 12.85 9.43 -5.01
CA PHE A 247 12.95 10.25 -3.80
C PHE A 247 13.69 11.55 -4.06
N THR A 248 14.86 11.47 -4.71
CA THR A 248 15.68 12.64 -5.05
C THR A 248 14.92 13.56 -6.00
N GLU A 249 14.26 13.05 -7.04
CA GLU A 249 13.43 13.85 -7.94
C GLU A 249 12.35 14.64 -7.19
N LEU A 250 11.61 13.98 -6.28
CA LEU A 250 10.54 14.60 -5.51
C LEU A 250 11.07 15.72 -4.60
N PHE A 251 12.19 15.48 -3.91
CA PHE A 251 12.79 16.49 -3.04
C PHE A 251 13.40 17.66 -3.82
N LYS A 252 14.04 17.40 -4.97
CA LYS A 252 14.51 18.46 -5.87
C LYS A 252 13.36 19.36 -6.32
N ALA A 253 12.24 18.77 -6.73
CA ALA A 253 11.05 19.51 -7.12
C ALA A 253 10.51 20.37 -5.97
N LYS A 254 10.47 19.83 -4.74
CA LYS A 254 10.03 20.59 -3.54
C LYS A 254 10.97 21.74 -3.18
N LEU A 255 12.26 21.61 -3.47
CA LEU A 255 13.28 22.64 -3.23
C LEU A 255 13.44 23.62 -4.39
N GLY A 256 12.78 23.38 -5.53
CA GLY A 256 12.95 24.19 -6.74
C GLY A 256 14.33 24.04 -7.40
N LEU A 257 15.02 22.92 -7.18
CA LEU A 257 16.31 22.62 -7.80
C LEU A 257 16.10 22.19 -9.25
N LEU A 258 16.63 22.97 -10.20
CA LEU A 258 16.53 22.74 -11.63
C LEU A 258 17.80 22.09 -12.19
N GLY A 259 17.64 21.23 -13.20
CA GLY A 259 18.76 20.54 -13.86
C GLY A 259 19.36 19.41 -13.01
N GLU A 260 20.56 18.95 -13.35
CA GLU A 260 21.31 17.94 -12.61
C GLU A 260 22.56 18.58 -12.01
N ASN A 261 22.70 18.52 -10.68
CA ASN A 261 23.89 18.95 -9.98
C ASN A 261 24.35 17.85 -9.02
N GLU A 262 25.64 17.54 -9.01
CA GLU A 262 26.24 16.49 -8.17
C GLU A 262 26.00 16.74 -6.67
N ASN A 263 25.76 18.00 -6.26
CA ASN A 263 25.54 18.37 -4.87
C ASN A 263 24.08 18.30 -4.40
N ASP A 264 23.11 18.01 -5.28
CA ASP A 264 21.69 18.00 -4.92
C ASP A 264 21.39 17.00 -3.79
N ASN A 265 21.99 15.80 -3.86
CA ASN A 265 21.84 14.78 -2.83
C ASN A 265 22.38 15.23 -1.47
N TYR A 266 23.49 15.99 -1.47
CA TYR A 266 24.05 16.56 -0.24
C TYR A 266 23.11 17.60 0.36
N LEU A 267 22.54 18.51 -0.46
CA LEU A 267 21.60 19.52 0.00
C LEU A 267 20.35 18.90 0.63
N ILE A 268 19.78 17.88 0.00
CA ILE A 268 18.63 17.14 0.52
C ILE A 268 18.97 16.49 1.86
N ALA A 269 20.10 15.77 1.92
CA ALA A 269 20.53 15.12 3.16
C ALA A 269 20.82 16.14 4.29
N PHE A 270 21.43 17.28 3.95
CA PHE A 270 21.72 18.36 4.89
C PHE A 270 20.44 18.97 5.44
N LEU A 271 19.46 19.28 4.57
CA LEU A 271 18.16 19.80 4.99
C LEU A 271 17.48 18.85 5.99
N LEU A 272 17.35 17.57 5.63
CA LEU A 272 16.73 16.57 6.49
C LEU A 272 17.46 16.43 7.83
N LYS A 273 18.80 16.54 7.83
CA LYS A 273 19.60 16.52 9.06
C LYS A 273 19.35 17.74 9.94
N VAL A 274 19.26 18.93 9.36
CA VAL A 274 18.99 20.17 10.12
C VAL A 274 17.56 20.18 10.66
N SER A 275 16.58 19.66 9.91
CA SER A 275 15.19 19.53 10.36
C SER A 275 15.01 18.62 11.59
N LEU A 276 15.97 17.75 11.91
CA LEU A 276 15.96 16.97 13.17
C LEU A 276 16.21 17.83 14.41
N LEU A 277 16.78 19.02 14.23
CA LEU A 277 17.23 19.90 15.33
C LEU A 277 16.22 21.02 15.64
N CYS A 278 15.12 21.11 14.89
CA CYS A 278 14.08 22.12 15.00
C CYS A 278 12.77 21.50 15.48
#